data_AF-A0A1X2GLK1-F1
#
_entry.id   AF-A0A1X2GLK1-F1
#
_cell.length_a   1.000
_cell.length_b   1.000
_cell.length_c   1.000
_cell.angle_alpha   90.00
_cell.angle_beta   90.00
_cell.angle_gamma   90.00
#
_symmetry.space_group_name_H-M   'P 1'
#
loop_
_entity.id
_entity.type
_entity.pdbx_description
1 polymer ?
#
loop_
_entity_poly.entity_id
_entity_poly.type
_entity_poly.pdbx_seq_one_letter_code
_entity_poly.pdbx_strand_id
1 'polypeptide(L)'
;MKVKQNKVKNSDLLSAGSKIYAKKRKVKKETVESVEFNFDKRQEFLTGFRKRKQERKQKAQERYKERERQERIKFRAENKAERQRQIQARLAEMKAVMQSGQDSEEEGDETVFTDHEAEDQEEKQPSVTEFKSNQALTTVTVIEDMGFDSD
;
A
#
# COMPACT_ATOMS: atom_id res chain seq x y z
N MET A 1 -32.53 1.25 16.64
CA MET A 1 -31.54 1.66 15.60
C MET A 1 -32.20 2.66 14.65
N LYS A 2 -31.77 3.94 14.63
CA LYS A 2 -32.33 4.92 13.67
C LYS A 2 -31.57 4.83 12.35
N VAL A 3 -32.25 4.41 11.29
CA VAL A 3 -31.72 4.39 9.91
C VAL A 3 -31.53 5.84 9.46
N LYS A 4 -30.29 6.25 9.19
CA LYS A 4 -30.01 7.56 8.60
C LYS A 4 -30.58 7.60 7.18
N GLN A 5 -31.59 8.42 6.98
CA GLN A 5 -32.15 8.70 5.66
C GLN A 5 -31.12 9.54 4.87
N ASN A 6 -30.48 8.94 3.88
CA ASN A 6 -29.61 9.66 2.95
C ASN A 6 -30.48 10.56 2.07
N LYS A 7 -30.58 11.84 2.43
CA LYS A 7 -31.31 12.84 1.66
C LYS A 7 -30.56 13.10 0.35
N VAL A 8 -31.08 12.60 -0.77
CA VAL A 8 -30.50 12.83 -2.09
C VAL A 8 -30.52 14.33 -2.35
N LYS A 9 -29.37 14.91 -2.71
CA LYS A 9 -29.25 16.34 -2.99
C LYS A 9 -30.01 16.66 -4.28
N ASN A 10 -30.71 17.79 -4.32
CA ASN A 10 -31.46 18.22 -5.50
C ASN A 10 -30.56 18.34 -6.75
N SER A 11 -29.30 18.74 -6.60
CA SER A 11 -28.31 18.78 -7.69
C SER A 11 -28.03 17.40 -8.28
N ASP A 12 -28.04 16.35 -7.48
CA ASP A 12 -27.85 14.98 -7.94
C ASP A 12 -29.09 14.44 -8.64
N LEU A 13 -30.30 14.78 -8.16
CA LEU A 13 -31.56 14.43 -8.83
C LEU A 13 -31.66 15.09 -10.22
N LEU A 14 -31.35 16.39 -10.29
CA LEU A 14 -31.42 17.15 -11.54
C LEU A 14 -30.28 16.81 -12.51
N SER A 15 -29.11 16.35 -12.04
CA SER A 15 -27.99 15.91 -12.88
C SER A 15 -27.97 14.41 -13.19
N ALA A 16 -28.82 13.61 -12.55
CA ALA A 16 -28.86 12.16 -12.76
C ALA A 16 -29.11 11.81 -14.23
N GLY A 17 -30.04 12.51 -14.88
CA GLY A 17 -30.34 12.33 -16.31
C GLY A 17 -29.12 12.58 -17.20
N SER A 18 -28.43 13.72 -17.02
CA SER A 18 -27.25 14.07 -17.83
C SER A 18 -26.10 13.08 -17.63
N LYS A 19 -25.88 12.61 -16.39
CA LYS A 19 -24.91 11.55 -16.07
C LYS A 19 -25.25 10.24 -16.80
N ILE A 20 -26.53 9.85 -16.85
CA ILE A 20 -26.98 8.66 -17.58
C ILE A 20 -26.76 8.82 -19.09
N TYR A 21 -27.12 9.96 -19.68
CA TYR A 21 -26.89 10.22 -21.11
C TYR A 21 -25.41 10.29 -21.46
N ALA A 22 -24.57 10.83 -20.58
CA ALA A 22 -23.12 10.80 -20.75
C ALA A 22 -22.59 9.37 -20.77
N LYS A 23 -23.03 8.52 -19.83
CA LYS A 23 -22.70 7.08 -19.82
C LYS A 23 -23.15 6.39 -21.10
N LYS A 24 -24.40 6.59 -21.53
CA LYS A 24 -24.93 5.99 -22.78
C LYS A 24 -24.13 6.42 -24.01
N ARG A 25 -23.72 7.70 -24.09
CA ARG A 25 -22.86 8.18 -25.18
C ARG A 25 -21.47 7.55 -25.16
N LYS A 26 -20.86 7.37 -23.97
CA LYS A 26 -19.57 6.67 -23.85
C LYS A 26 -19.68 5.22 -24.30
N VAL A 27 -20.70 4.50 -23.80
CA VAL A 27 -20.96 3.10 -24.23
C VAL A 27 -21.11 3.02 -25.74
N LYS A 28 -21.91 3.90 -26.37
CA LYS A 28 -22.06 3.92 -27.84
C LYS A 28 -20.75 4.17 -28.58
N LYS A 29 -19.86 5.02 -28.06
CA LYS A 29 -18.52 5.28 -28.65
C LYS A 29 -17.56 4.10 -28.48
N GLU A 30 -17.66 3.39 -27.37
CA GLU A 30 -16.86 2.19 -27.08
C GLU A 30 -17.44 0.93 -27.75
N THR A 31 -18.65 1.01 -28.28
CA THR A 31 -19.26 -0.09 -29.02
C THR A 31 -18.54 -0.20 -30.36
N VAL A 32 -17.89 -1.34 -30.59
CA VAL A 32 -17.20 -1.61 -31.86
C VAL A 32 -18.25 -1.73 -32.98
N GLU A 33 -18.08 -0.96 -34.06
CA GLU A 33 -19.06 -0.88 -35.17
C GLU A 33 -19.15 -2.18 -35.98
N SER A 34 -18.04 -2.91 -36.12
CA SER A 34 -17.99 -4.19 -36.82
C SER A 34 -17.02 -5.16 -36.12
N VAL A 35 -17.35 -6.45 -36.16
CA VAL A 35 -16.46 -7.52 -35.68
C VAL A 35 -16.04 -8.36 -36.88
N GLU A 36 -14.83 -8.15 -37.37
CA GLU A 36 -14.25 -8.98 -38.42
C GLU A 36 -13.72 -10.30 -37.84
N PHE A 37 -14.15 -11.41 -38.44
CA PHE A 37 -13.73 -12.74 -38.00
C PHE A 37 -12.51 -13.20 -38.78
N ASN A 38 -11.35 -13.23 -38.11
CA ASN A 38 -10.12 -13.73 -38.70
C ASN A 38 -9.98 -15.24 -38.48
N PHE A 39 -10.01 -16.00 -39.58
CA PHE A 39 -9.92 -17.46 -39.56
C PHE A 39 -8.57 -17.99 -39.09
N ASP A 40 -7.47 -17.30 -39.39
CA ASP A 40 -6.12 -17.71 -38.99
C ASP A 40 -5.97 -17.62 -37.47
N LYS A 41 -6.40 -16.51 -36.87
CA LYS A 41 -6.44 -16.34 -35.41
C LYS A 41 -7.33 -17.39 -34.74
N ARG A 42 -8.42 -17.80 -35.39
CA ARG A 42 -9.28 -18.88 -34.89
C ARG A 42 -8.54 -20.22 -34.90
N GLN A 43 -7.82 -20.52 -35.98
CA GLN A 43 -7.05 -21.76 -36.09
C GLN A 43 -5.93 -21.81 -35.06
N GLU A 44 -5.21 -20.72 -34.87
CA GLU A 44 -4.21 -20.57 -33.81
C GLU A 44 -4.83 -20.70 -32.41
N PHE A 45 -6.00 -20.08 -32.20
CA PHE A 45 -6.74 -20.23 -30.95
C PHE A 45 -7.08 -21.71 -30.75
N LEU A 46 -7.75 -22.37 -31.69
CA LEU A 46 -8.17 -23.76 -31.54
C LEU A 46 -7.00 -24.71 -31.31
N THR A 47 -5.87 -24.58 -32.01
CA THR A 47 -4.72 -25.50 -31.87
C THR A 47 -3.79 -25.11 -30.72
N GLY A 48 -3.72 -23.83 -30.35
CA GLY A 48 -2.82 -23.26 -29.35
C GLY A 48 -3.23 -23.43 -27.89
N PHE A 49 -3.80 -24.58 -27.48
CA PHE A 49 -4.23 -24.81 -26.09
C PHE A 49 -3.11 -24.59 -25.05
N ARG A 50 -1.89 -25.07 -25.35
CA ARG A 50 -0.73 -24.91 -24.45
C ARG A 50 -0.33 -23.44 -24.28
N LYS A 51 -0.29 -22.68 -25.39
CA LYS A 51 -0.01 -21.23 -25.38
C LYS A 51 -1.02 -20.50 -24.48
N ARG A 52 -2.32 -20.71 -24.70
CA ARG A 52 -3.37 -20.10 -23.85
C ARG A 52 -3.32 -20.54 -22.40
N LYS A 53 -2.95 -21.80 -22.13
CA LYS A 53 -2.78 -22.27 -20.75
C LYS A 53 -1.62 -21.54 -20.07
N GLN A 54 -0.52 -21.29 -20.78
CA GLN A 54 0.61 -20.50 -20.28
C GLN A 54 0.24 -19.03 -20.12
N GLU A 55 -0.39 -18.41 -21.12
CA GLU A 55 -0.87 -17.02 -21.05
C GLU A 55 -1.82 -16.80 -19.88
N ARG A 56 -2.76 -17.72 -19.62
CA ARG A 56 -3.65 -17.64 -18.45
C ARG A 56 -2.88 -17.68 -17.14
N LYS A 57 -1.86 -18.53 -17.03
CA LYS A 57 -0.99 -18.60 -15.85
C LYS A 57 -0.19 -17.31 -15.66
N GLN A 58 0.42 -16.80 -16.74
CA GLN A 58 1.18 -15.55 -16.74
C GLN A 58 0.28 -14.37 -16.36
N LYS A 59 -0.89 -14.23 -17.00
CA LYS A 59 -1.87 -13.19 -16.68
C LYS A 59 -2.34 -13.26 -15.24
N ALA A 60 -2.54 -14.45 -14.69
CA ALA A 60 -2.86 -14.60 -13.27
C ALA A 60 -1.70 -14.09 -12.39
N GLN A 61 -0.45 -14.48 -12.69
CA GLN A 61 0.73 -14.00 -11.98
C GLN A 61 0.88 -12.47 -12.08
N GLU A 62 0.71 -11.89 -13.27
CA GLU A 62 0.73 -10.44 -13.49
C GLU A 62 -0.34 -9.73 -12.67
N ARG A 63 -1.58 -10.24 -12.63
CA ARG A 63 -2.66 -9.68 -11.81
C ARG A 63 -2.33 -9.70 -10.32
N TYR A 64 -1.71 -10.78 -9.83
CA TYR A 64 -1.26 -10.85 -8.44
C TYR A 64 -0.14 -9.84 -8.16
N LYS A 65 0.86 -9.74 -9.03
CA LYS A 65 1.95 -8.76 -8.92
C LYS A 65 1.44 -7.31 -8.96
N GLU A 66 0.48 -7.02 -9.85
CA GLU A 66 -0.18 -5.71 -9.93
C GLU A 66 -0.90 -5.37 -8.62
N ARG A 67 -1.63 -6.33 -8.05
CA ARG A 67 -2.34 -6.16 -6.79
C ARG A 67 -1.37 -5.93 -5.63
N GLU A 68 -0.34 -6.76 -5.51
CA GLU A 68 0.69 -6.63 -4.47
C GLU A 68 1.40 -5.27 -4.57
N ARG A 69 1.74 -4.81 -5.79
CA ARG A 69 2.31 -3.48 -6.01
C ARG A 69 1.36 -2.37 -5.54
N GLN A 70 0.08 -2.48 -5.87
CA GLN A 70 -0.93 -1.50 -5.45
C GLN A 70 -1.10 -1.49 -3.92
N GLU A 71 -1.13 -2.66 -3.29
CA GLU A 71 -1.20 -2.80 -1.82
C GLU A 71 0.04 -2.20 -1.15
N ARG A 72 1.24 -2.45 -1.68
CA ARG A 72 2.48 -1.85 -1.17
C ARG A 72 2.48 -0.33 -1.28
N ILE A 73 1.97 0.21 -2.38
CA ILE A 73 1.84 1.67 -2.56
C ILE A 73 0.84 2.24 -1.56
N LYS A 74 -0.32 1.60 -1.38
CA LYS A 74 -1.33 2.02 -0.40
C LYS A 74 -0.78 2.00 1.02
N PHE A 75 -0.16 0.90 1.43
CA PHE A 75 0.46 0.77 2.75
C PHE A 75 1.52 1.85 3.00
N ARG A 76 2.37 2.14 2.01
CA ARG A 76 3.34 3.24 2.11
C ARG A 76 2.66 4.61 2.24
N ALA A 77 1.56 4.83 1.53
CA ALA A 77 0.81 6.08 1.62
C ALA A 77 0.12 6.22 2.98
N GLU A 78 -0.45 5.14 3.51
CA GLU A 78 -1.09 5.07 4.83
C GLU A 78 -0.05 5.35 5.94
N ASN A 79 1.09 4.67 5.95
CA ASN A 79 2.14 4.90 6.94
C ASN A 79 2.68 6.34 6.91
N LYS A 80 2.82 6.94 5.71
CA LYS A 80 3.22 8.34 5.57
C LYS A 80 2.16 9.27 6.16
N ALA A 81 0.88 9.04 5.87
CA ALA A 81 -0.23 9.83 6.40
C ALA A 81 -0.34 9.70 7.93
N GLU A 82 -0.15 8.48 8.48
CA GLU A 82 -0.13 8.24 9.92
C GLU A 82 1.02 8.96 10.60
N ARG A 83 2.24 8.86 10.04
CA ARG A 83 3.42 9.58 10.56
C ARG A 83 3.20 11.09 10.54
N GLN A 84 2.65 11.64 9.46
CA GLN A 84 2.31 13.06 9.38
C GLN A 84 1.27 13.47 10.44
N ARG A 85 0.22 12.66 10.66
CA ARG A 85 -0.77 12.90 11.72
C ARG A 85 -0.15 12.87 13.11
N GLN A 86 0.73 11.90 13.39
CA GLN A 86 1.44 11.81 14.67
C GLN A 86 2.34 13.03 14.90
N ILE A 87 3.08 13.47 13.87
CA ILE A 87 3.90 14.69 13.96
C ILE A 87 3.02 15.91 14.20
N GLN A 88 1.91 16.07 13.47
CA GLN A 88 0.99 17.19 13.67
C GLN A 88 0.37 17.19 15.07
N ALA A 89 -0.01 16.01 15.59
CA ALA A 89 -0.53 15.88 16.95
C ALA A 89 0.53 16.30 17.99
N ARG A 90 1.76 15.78 17.88
CA ARG A 90 2.88 16.16 18.77
C ARG A 90 3.21 17.65 18.70
N LEU A 91 3.22 18.24 17.50
CA LEU A 91 3.45 19.68 17.33
C LEU A 91 2.31 20.51 17.95
N ALA A 92 1.06 20.05 17.85
CA ALA A 92 -0.08 20.70 18.48
C ALA A 92 -0.01 20.59 20.01
N GLU A 93 0.37 19.43 20.55
CA GLU A 93 0.61 19.22 21.98
C GLU A 93 1.74 20.11 22.50
N MET A 94 2.89 20.15 21.82
CA MET A 94 4.02 21.02 22.19
C MET A 94 3.64 22.50 22.13
N LYS A 95 2.89 22.92 21.10
CA LYS A 95 2.38 24.29 21.02
C LYS A 95 1.41 24.61 22.16
N ALA A 96 0.54 23.68 22.53
CA ALA A 96 -0.39 23.88 23.65
C ALA A 96 0.36 24.02 24.98
N VAL A 97 1.38 23.17 25.22
CA VAL A 97 2.24 23.26 26.42
C VAL A 97 3.00 24.59 26.45
N MET A 98 3.61 24.99 25.33
CA MET A 98 4.34 26.26 25.22
C MET A 98 3.42 27.46 25.46
N GLN A 99 2.19 27.45 24.91
CA GLN A 99 1.20 28.49 25.15
C GLN A 99 0.69 28.51 26.60
N SER A 100 0.54 27.35 27.25
CA SER A 100 0.16 27.29 28.67
C SER A 100 1.30 27.65 29.64
N GLY A 101 2.56 27.48 29.23
CA GLY A 101 3.74 27.90 30.00
C GLY A 101 4.10 29.38 29.83
N GLN A 102 3.61 30.03 28.77
CA GLN A 102 3.89 31.45 28.52
C GLN A 102 3.11 32.43 29.43
N ASP A 103 2.15 31.94 30.22
CA ASP A 103 1.46 32.70 31.27
C ASP A 103 2.13 32.51 32.67
N SER A 104 3.31 31.90 32.74
CA SER A 104 4.09 31.77 33.97
C SER A 104 5.58 32.04 33.72
N GLU A 105 5.86 33.34 33.72
CA GLU A 105 7.12 34.03 34.03
C GLU A 105 8.45 33.65 33.33
N GLU A 106 9.08 34.73 32.89
CA GLU A 106 10.46 34.95 32.51
C GLU A 106 11.48 34.36 33.52
N GLU A 107 12.23 33.32 33.16
CA GLU A 107 13.67 33.18 33.45
C GLU A 107 14.26 31.92 32.79
N GLY A 108 15.51 32.02 32.34
CA GLY A 108 16.12 31.12 31.36
C GLY A 108 16.48 29.72 31.85
N ASP A 109 16.74 28.83 30.88
CA ASP A 109 17.81 27.84 31.02
C ASP A 109 18.36 27.46 29.65
N GLU A 110 19.67 27.28 29.65
CA GLU A 110 20.60 27.23 28.56
C GLU A 110 20.59 25.85 27.89
N THR A 111 20.56 25.83 26.57
CA THR A 111 20.61 24.61 25.76
C THR A 111 21.95 23.88 25.93
N VAL A 112 21.95 22.74 26.61
CA VAL A 112 23.07 21.78 26.57
C VAL A 112 22.68 20.58 25.72
N PHE A 113 23.07 20.63 24.45
CA PHE A 113 23.07 19.48 23.55
C PHE A 113 24.24 18.57 23.94
N THR A 114 23.97 17.55 24.76
CA THR A 114 24.94 16.50 25.06
C THR A 114 24.92 15.48 23.92
N ASP A 115 25.89 15.61 23.03
CA ASP A 115 26.30 14.61 22.07
C ASP A 115 26.91 13.41 22.82
N HIS A 116 26.23 12.27 22.78
CA HIS A 116 26.73 11.02 23.33
C HIS A 116 26.73 9.97 22.22
N GLU A 117 27.72 10.09 21.33
CA GLU A 117 28.21 8.97 20.53
C GLU A 117 28.76 7.91 21.49
N ALA A 118 28.04 6.80 21.61
CA ALA A 118 28.55 5.55 22.15
C ALA A 118 28.24 4.46 21.12
N GLU A 119 29.23 4.21 20.26
CA GLU A 119 29.35 2.99 19.48
C GLU A 119 29.69 1.83 20.41
N ASP A 120 28.71 0.96 20.70
CA ASP A 120 28.97 -0.38 21.24
C ASP A 120 28.48 -1.40 20.19
N GLN A 121 29.40 -1.85 19.35
CA GLN A 121 29.23 -3.03 18.49
C GLN A 121 29.51 -4.28 19.33
N GLU A 122 28.48 -4.82 20.00
CA GLU A 122 28.52 -6.20 20.51
C GLU A 122 28.24 -7.17 19.36
N GLU A 123 29.28 -7.85 18.88
CA GLU A 123 29.18 -9.00 17.97
C GLU A 123 28.35 -10.13 18.63
N LYS A 124 27.07 -10.24 18.23
CA LYS A 124 26.17 -11.29 18.70
C LYS A 124 26.52 -12.63 18.05
N GLN A 125 26.95 -13.58 18.88
CA GLN A 125 27.14 -14.97 18.47
C GLN A 125 25.81 -15.58 17.94
N PRO A 126 25.85 -16.39 16.87
CA PRO A 126 24.63 -16.89 16.22
C PRO A 126 23.87 -17.86 17.14
N SER A 127 22.61 -17.51 17.46
CA SER A 127 21.73 -18.36 18.27
C SER A 127 21.19 -19.54 17.46
N VAL A 128 21.51 -20.77 17.86
CA VAL A 128 20.95 -21.99 17.25
C VAL A 128 19.65 -22.36 17.97
N THR A 129 18.53 -22.40 17.23
CA THR A 129 17.23 -22.84 17.76
C THR A 129 16.77 -24.11 17.05
N GLU A 130 16.43 -25.15 17.83
CA GLU A 130 15.93 -26.42 17.30
C GLU A 130 14.40 -26.46 17.35
N PHE A 131 13.74 -26.56 16.20
CA PHE A 131 12.30 -26.75 16.12
C PHE A 131 11.98 -28.21 15.78
N LYS A 132 11.29 -28.91 16.69
CA LYS A 132 10.84 -30.30 16.47
C LYS A 132 9.41 -30.28 15.93
N SER A 133 9.26 -30.56 14.64
CA SER A 133 7.96 -30.94 14.06
C SER A 133 7.95 -32.45 13.84
N ASN A 134 6.82 -33.12 14.10
CA ASN A 134 6.70 -34.58 13.99
C ASN A 134 6.87 -35.13 12.55
N GLN A 135 7.13 -34.27 11.56
CA GLN A 135 7.32 -34.66 10.16
C GLN A 135 8.63 -34.18 9.52
N ALA A 136 9.40 -33.27 10.13
CA ALA A 136 10.74 -32.90 9.65
C ALA A 136 11.58 -32.21 10.74
N LEU A 137 12.88 -32.54 10.78
CA LEU A 137 13.90 -31.83 11.56
C LEU A 137 14.58 -30.81 10.63
N THR A 138 14.37 -29.51 10.89
CA THR A 138 15.04 -28.43 10.16
C THR A 138 15.76 -27.53 11.14
N THR A 139 17.08 -27.34 10.96
CA THR A 139 17.89 -26.38 11.70
C THR A 139 18.10 -25.12 10.86
N VAL A 140 17.84 -23.95 11.44
CA VAL A 140 18.04 -22.64 10.79
C VAL A 140 19.01 -21.84 11.63
N THR A 141 20.10 -21.39 11.01
CA THR A 141 21.12 -20.53 11.62
C THR A 141 20.91 -19.10 11.09
N VAL A 142 20.66 -18.16 11.99
CA VAL A 142 20.51 -16.73 11.65
C VAL A 142 21.86 -16.05 11.89
N ILE A 143 22.43 -15.47 10.84
CA ILE A 143 23.66 -14.67 10.89
C ILE A 143 23.24 -13.23 10.60
N GLU A 144 23.37 -12.35 11.59
CA GLU A 144 22.88 -10.97 11.52
C GLU A 144 23.74 -10.06 10.62
N ASP A 145 24.98 -10.46 10.29
CA ASP A 145 25.95 -9.68 9.50
C ASP A 145 26.00 -10.05 7.99
N MET A 146 25.08 -10.86 7.47
CA MET A 146 24.94 -10.98 6.01
C MET A 146 24.27 -9.72 5.45
N GLY A 147 25.03 -8.63 5.41
CA GLY A 147 24.80 -7.50 4.52
C GLY A 147 24.62 -8.04 3.11
N PHE A 148 23.42 -7.88 2.57
CA PHE A 148 23.21 -7.95 1.12
C PHE A 148 23.82 -6.68 0.51
N ASP A 149 25.15 -6.62 0.53
CA ASP A 149 25.92 -5.63 -0.22
C ASP A 149 25.99 -6.05 -1.69
N SER A 150 25.73 -5.06 -2.52
CA SER A 150 25.74 -5.00 -3.99
C SER A 150 27.01 -5.56 -4.66
N ASP A 151 26.84 -6.30 -5.77
CA ASP A 151 27.12 -5.87 -7.16
C ASP A 151 26.68 -6.92 -8.21
#